data_AF-A0A821QMZ2-F1
#
_entry.id   AF-A0A821QMZ2-F1
#
_cell.length_a   1.000
_cell.length_b   1.000
_cell.length_c   1.000
_cell.angle_alpha   90.00
_cell.angle_beta   90.00
_cell.angle_gamma   90.00
#
_symmetry.space_group_name_H-M   'P 1'
#
loop_
_entity.id
_entity.type
_entity.pdbx_description
1 polymer ?
#
loop_
_entity_poly.entity_id
_entity_poly.type
_entity_poly.pdbx_seq_one_letter_code
_entity_poly.pdbx_strand_id
1 'polypeptide(L)'
;MLMLYKNFRSSLPIMVDLKNEALRERHWRQIIQETHIDIDLTNNILTLENIFQMNLHQYHDIIQSILQTAIKELQIEKNLHDIQQQWDTMRFQIHKHYRHTLGTNIQQERGFIITGVDDILQTLEDSILLLNTILTSRFVGIYLTQVEQWIGILSLISDVIKLWTIVQQKWMYLENIFIGSNLQYGEDAKRFDTTDKLYRKIMFETSRNSLIKDACIHPGRYDELKSILNLIEKIQKNLNEYLNTKRQLFSRFYFLSDDELLSIIGSLNPNHIQEYLQKMFDNISSLNFIHYDQLLISKEKQQQQQQQQQNELIELSKMQIKSLNSLNSSNSKKQIQS
;
A
#
# COMPACT_ATOMS: atom_id res chain seq x y z
N MET A 1 10.81 74.87 -14.31
CA MET A 1 10.77 74.32 -12.93
C MET A 1 9.61 73.36 -12.68
N LEU A 2 8.35 73.71 -12.99
CA LEU A 2 7.18 72.82 -12.79
C LEU A 2 7.20 71.52 -13.61
N MET A 3 7.74 71.53 -14.83
CA MET A 3 7.90 70.30 -15.65
C MET A 3 8.95 69.35 -15.07
N LEU A 4 10.10 69.87 -14.60
CA LEU A 4 11.13 69.05 -13.93
C LEU A 4 10.60 68.40 -12.65
N TYR A 5 9.79 69.13 -11.87
CA TYR A 5 9.15 68.59 -10.67
C TYR A 5 8.12 67.49 -11.00
N LYS A 6 7.30 67.67 -12.04
CA LYS A 6 6.38 66.63 -12.50
C LYS A 6 7.12 65.39 -12.99
N ASN A 7 8.18 65.58 -13.78
CA ASN A 7 8.98 64.48 -14.33
C ASN A 7 9.70 63.70 -13.22
N PHE A 8 10.19 64.40 -12.18
CA PHE A 8 10.77 63.78 -11.00
C PHE A 8 9.73 62.99 -10.19
N ARG A 9 8.54 63.56 -9.98
CA ARG A 9 7.47 62.87 -9.25
C ARG A 9 7.01 61.59 -9.98
N SER A 10 7.03 61.59 -11.32
CA SER A 10 6.73 60.41 -12.13
C SER A 10 7.85 59.39 -12.21
N SER A 11 9.11 59.75 -11.93
CA SER A 11 10.24 58.81 -11.94
C SER A 11 10.49 58.10 -10.60
N LEU A 12 9.92 58.61 -9.50
CA LEU A 12 10.03 57.99 -8.16
C LEU A 12 9.53 56.53 -8.10
N PRO A 13 8.36 56.16 -8.68
CA PRO A 13 7.92 54.77 -8.72
C PRO A 13 8.91 53.87 -9.48
N ILE A 14 9.44 54.37 -10.60
CA ILE A 14 10.39 53.65 -11.46
C ILE A 14 11.70 53.38 -10.72
N MET A 15 12.17 54.31 -9.86
CA MET A 15 13.35 54.08 -9.03
C MET A 15 13.14 52.97 -7.98
N VAL A 16 11.94 52.88 -7.41
CA VAL A 16 11.59 51.80 -6.48
C VAL A 16 11.53 50.47 -7.22
N ASP A 17 10.93 50.48 -8.40
CA ASP A 17 10.85 49.33 -9.29
C ASP A 17 12.23 48.81 -9.71
N LEU A 18 13.14 49.70 -10.10
CA LEU A 18 14.51 49.37 -10.50
C LEU A 18 15.39 48.84 -9.35
N LYS A 19 14.99 49.05 -8.09
CA LYS A 19 15.67 48.50 -6.91
C LYS A 19 15.22 47.07 -6.58
N ASN A 20 14.26 46.52 -7.31
CA ASN A 20 13.70 45.21 -7.01
C ASN A 20 14.75 44.09 -7.17
N GLU A 21 14.87 43.22 -6.18
CA GLU A 21 15.78 42.06 -6.16
C GLU A 21 15.52 41.05 -7.30
N ALA A 22 14.36 41.12 -7.94
CA ALA A 22 14.04 40.31 -9.11
C ALA A 22 14.88 40.68 -10.36
N LEU A 23 15.47 41.87 -10.41
CA LEU A 23 16.26 42.31 -11.54
C LEU A 23 17.66 41.68 -11.51
N ARG A 24 17.97 40.90 -12.54
CA ARG A 24 19.27 40.27 -12.78
C ARG A 24 19.99 40.95 -13.92
N GLU A 25 21.27 40.65 -14.10
CA GLU A 25 22.08 41.21 -15.19
C GLU A 25 21.40 41.12 -16.56
N ARG A 26 20.67 40.03 -16.84
CA ARG A 26 19.91 39.87 -18.10
C ARG A 26 18.82 40.93 -18.31
N HIS A 27 18.07 41.26 -17.26
CA HIS A 27 17.02 42.28 -17.30
C HIS A 27 17.65 43.66 -17.45
N TRP A 28 18.77 43.90 -16.77
CA TRP A 28 19.54 45.12 -16.92
C TRP A 28 20.10 45.31 -18.34
N ARG A 29 20.59 44.24 -18.98
CA ARG A 29 21.02 44.29 -20.38
C ARG A 29 19.86 44.61 -21.33
N GLN A 30 18.67 44.08 -21.09
CA GLN A 30 17.47 44.43 -21.87
C GLN A 30 17.09 45.91 -21.68
N ILE A 31 17.12 46.40 -20.44
CA ILE A 31 16.86 47.82 -20.15
C ILE A 31 17.88 48.71 -20.88
N ILE A 32 19.16 48.36 -20.86
CA ILE A 32 20.22 49.11 -21.55
C ILE A 32 20.02 49.11 -23.08
N GLN A 33 19.63 47.97 -23.66
CA GLN A 33 19.36 47.86 -25.10
C GLN A 33 18.18 48.72 -25.54
N GLU A 34 17.08 48.71 -24.78
CA GLU A 34 15.86 49.45 -25.10
C GLU A 34 15.96 50.94 -24.80
N THR A 35 16.76 51.32 -23.80
CA THR A 35 16.96 52.73 -23.43
C THR A 35 18.13 53.38 -24.19
N HIS A 36 18.98 52.59 -24.86
CA HIS A 36 20.22 53.03 -25.54
C HIS A 36 21.17 53.82 -24.63
N ILE A 37 21.12 53.54 -23.32
CA ILE A 37 21.93 54.26 -22.32
C ILE A 37 22.96 53.30 -21.74
N ASP A 38 24.22 53.66 -21.88
CA ASP A 38 25.35 52.94 -21.30
C ASP A 38 25.33 53.08 -19.76
N ILE A 39 24.62 52.18 -19.09
CA ILE A 39 24.68 52.03 -17.64
C ILE A 39 25.85 51.10 -17.33
N ASP A 40 26.84 51.61 -16.60
CA ASP A 40 27.98 50.82 -16.15
C ASP A 40 27.56 49.87 -15.01
N LEU A 41 27.05 48.69 -15.39
CA LEU A 41 26.54 47.66 -14.46
C LEU A 41 27.62 47.08 -13.54
N THR A 42 28.89 47.35 -13.83
CA THR A 42 30.05 46.80 -13.11
C THR A 42 30.21 47.35 -11.70
N ASN A 43 29.74 48.58 -11.43
CA ASN A 43 30.01 49.26 -10.16
C ASN A 43 28.83 49.29 -9.18
N ASN A 44 27.65 48.73 -9.50
CA ASN A 44 26.45 48.78 -8.65
C ASN A 44 26.01 50.20 -8.19
N ILE A 45 26.60 51.26 -8.75
CA ILE A 45 26.32 52.65 -8.39
C ILE A 45 25.50 53.25 -9.53
N LEU A 46 24.18 53.05 -9.46
CA LEU A 46 23.22 53.89 -10.17
C LEU A 46 23.20 55.25 -9.47
N THR A 47 23.93 56.23 -10.01
CA THR A 47 23.85 57.60 -9.51
C THR A 47 22.51 58.22 -9.90
N LEU A 48 21.95 59.03 -8.99
CA LEU A 48 20.71 59.76 -9.24
C LEU A 48 20.81 60.64 -10.49
N GLU A 49 22.01 61.17 -10.76
CA GLU A 49 22.33 61.99 -11.92
C GLU A 49 22.18 61.23 -13.25
N ASN A 50 22.70 60.00 -13.34
CA ASN A 50 22.52 59.15 -14.52
C ASN A 50 21.03 58.86 -14.75
N ILE A 51 20.28 58.63 -13.68
CA ILE A 51 18.84 58.39 -13.75
C ILE A 51 18.06 59.62 -14.25
N PHE A 52 18.47 60.83 -13.87
CA PHE A 52 17.88 62.07 -14.38
C PHE A 52 18.19 62.32 -15.86
N GLN A 53 19.38 61.95 -16.32
CA GLN A 53 19.76 62.03 -17.73
C GLN A 53 18.96 61.05 -18.61
N MET A 54 18.47 59.94 -18.02
CA MET A 54 17.80 58.86 -18.75
C MET A 54 16.37 59.16 -19.21
N ASN A 55 15.77 60.32 -18.88
CA ASN A 55 14.37 60.62 -19.21
C ASN A 55 13.43 59.43 -18.94
N LEU A 56 13.60 58.75 -17.79
CA LEU A 56 12.91 57.48 -17.44
C LEU A 56 11.39 57.49 -17.65
N HIS A 57 10.76 58.67 -17.60
CA HIS A 57 9.34 58.84 -17.87
C HIS A 57 8.90 58.36 -19.26
N GLN A 58 9.77 58.38 -20.28
CA GLN A 58 9.44 57.94 -21.65
C GLN A 58 9.51 56.41 -21.80
N TYR A 59 10.29 55.76 -20.96
CA TYR A 59 10.51 54.30 -20.99
C TYR A 59 9.79 53.59 -19.86
N HIS A 60 8.86 54.26 -19.17
CA HIS A 60 8.14 53.72 -18.03
C HIS A 60 7.47 52.38 -18.38
N ASP A 61 6.71 52.31 -19.46
CA ASP A 61 5.95 51.11 -19.82
C ASP A 61 6.89 49.93 -20.14
N ILE A 62 8.04 50.21 -20.78
CA ILE A 62 9.04 49.21 -21.13
C ILE A 62 9.72 48.68 -19.86
N ILE A 63 10.20 49.58 -18.99
CA ILE A 63 10.84 49.19 -17.73
C ILE A 63 9.85 48.41 -16.85
N GLN A 64 8.59 48.84 -16.80
CA GLN A 64 7.56 48.13 -16.05
C GLN A 64 7.29 46.75 -16.65
N SER A 65 7.28 46.58 -17.97
CA SER A 65 7.12 45.27 -18.61
C SER A 65 8.28 44.31 -18.31
N ILE A 66 9.53 44.81 -18.31
CA ILE A 66 10.72 44.04 -17.97
C ILE A 66 10.71 43.69 -16.48
N LEU A 67 10.32 44.63 -15.62
CA LEU A 67 10.16 44.37 -14.20
C LEU A 67 9.11 43.28 -13.93
N GLN A 68 7.95 43.35 -14.58
CA GLN A 68 6.92 42.33 -14.43
C GLN A 68 7.42 40.95 -14.89
N THR A 69 8.18 40.91 -15.98
CA THR A 69 8.85 39.69 -16.45
C THR A 69 9.82 39.16 -15.39
N ALA A 70 10.68 40.02 -14.85
CA ALA A 70 11.65 39.67 -13.82
C ALA A 70 10.99 39.13 -12.54
N ILE A 71 9.92 39.78 -12.07
CA ILE A 71 9.15 39.34 -10.90
C ILE A 71 8.56 37.95 -11.15
N LYS A 72 8.01 37.70 -12.34
CA LYS A 72 7.44 36.39 -12.71
C LYS A 72 8.51 35.32 -12.83
N GLU A 73 9.67 35.63 -13.39
CA GLU A 73 10.81 34.71 -13.43
C GLU A 73 11.32 34.34 -12.03
N LEU A 74 11.44 35.33 -11.14
CA LEU A 74 11.84 35.08 -9.75
C LEU A 74 10.82 34.22 -9.01
N GLN A 75 9.52 34.39 -9.30
CA GLN A 75 8.48 33.52 -8.76
C GLN A 75 8.63 32.07 -9.26
N ILE A 76 8.92 31.87 -10.54
CA ILE A 76 9.17 30.53 -11.11
C ILE A 76 10.39 29.88 -10.45
N GLU A 77 11.47 30.63 -10.24
CA GLU A 77 12.66 30.12 -9.59
C GLU A 77 12.41 29.70 -8.14
N LYS A 78 11.69 30.53 -7.37
CA LYS A 78 11.29 30.18 -6.00
C LYS A 78 10.46 28.89 -5.98
N ASN A 79 9.46 28.79 -6.84
CA ASN A 79 8.62 27.60 -6.93
C ASN A 79 9.44 26.34 -7.28
N LEU A 80 10.40 26.44 -8.22
CA LEU A 80 11.29 25.32 -8.57
C LEU A 80 12.19 24.93 -7.40
N HIS A 81 12.71 25.91 -6.66
CA HIS A 81 13.53 25.67 -5.48
C HIS A 81 12.73 24.99 -4.36
N ASP A 82 11.50 25.45 -4.13
CA ASP A 82 10.60 24.88 -3.12
C ASP A 82 10.26 23.43 -3.46
N ILE A 83 9.91 23.14 -4.73
CA ILE A 83 9.70 21.76 -5.22
C ILE A 83 10.96 20.93 -4.98
N GLN A 84 12.13 21.44 -5.37
CA GLN A 84 13.38 20.70 -5.19
C GLN A 84 13.63 20.35 -3.71
N GLN A 85 13.53 21.32 -2.79
CA GLN A 85 13.72 21.08 -1.36
C GLN A 85 12.69 20.10 -0.79
N GLN A 86 11.44 20.22 -1.22
CA GLN A 86 10.36 19.34 -0.78
C GLN A 86 10.66 17.89 -1.17
N TRP A 87 11.00 17.63 -2.44
CA TRP A 87 11.27 16.28 -2.93
C TRP A 87 12.62 15.70 -2.49
N ASP A 88 13.59 16.54 -2.15
CA ASP A 88 14.87 16.12 -1.57
C ASP A 88 14.73 15.72 -0.07
N THR A 89 13.67 16.17 0.61
CA THR A 89 13.42 15.86 2.04
C THR A 89 12.34 14.82 2.26
N MET A 90 11.45 14.60 1.28
CA MET A 90 10.31 13.70 1.40
C MET A 90 10.75 12.23 1.51
N ARG A 91 10.19 11.52 2.49
CA ARG A 91 10.53 10.13 2.81
C ARG A 91 9.30 9.25 2.85
N PHE A 92 9.45 8.00 2.40
CA PHE A 92 8.43 6.98 2.61
C PHE A 92 8.28 6.67 4.10
N GLN A 93 7.03 6.54 4.53
CA GLN A 93 6.72 5.98 5.84
C GLN A 93 6.71 4.45 5.71
N ILE A 94 7.74 3.83 6.28
CA ILE A 94 7.97 2.40 6.16
C ILE A 94 7.64 1.75 7.49
N HIS A 95 6.62 0.90 7.50
CA HIS A 95 6.21 0.14 8.68
C HIS A 95 6.62 -1.31 8.55
N LYS A 96 7.02 -1.92 9.66
CA LYS A 96 7.25 -3.36 9.72
C LYS A 96 5.90 -4.08 9.58
N HIS A 97 5.82 -5.00 8.63
CA HIS A 97 4.66 -5.86 8.47
C HIS A 97 4.80 -7.10 9.36
N TYR A 98 3.92 -7.17 10.35
CA TYR A 98 3.77 -8.34 11.22
C TYR A 98 2.48 -9.05 10.84
N ARG A 99 2.58 -10.35 10.53
CA ARG A 99 1.39 -11.19 10.42
C ARG A 99 1.07 -11.81 11.78
N HIS A 100 -0.21 -11.76 12.15
CA HIS A 100 -0.79 -12.64 13.15
C HIS A 100 -1.15 -13.97 12.50
N THR A 101 -0.43 -15.05 12.83
CA THR A 101 -0.89 -16.40 12.54
C THR A 101 -2.06 -16.69 13.49
N LEU A 102 -3.29 -16.85 12.97
CA LEU A 102 -4.44 -17.23 13.81
C LEU A 102 -4.07 -18.49 14.62
N GLY A 103 -4.06 -18.38 15.94
CA GLY A 103 -3.84 -19.49 16.87
C GLY A 103 -2.44 -19.62 17.49
N THR A 104 -1.44 -18.81 17.11
CA THR A 104 -0.15 -18.77 17.83
C THR A 104 0.30 -17.33 18.11
N ASN A 105 0.77 -17.04 19.34
CA ASN A 105 1.32 -15.74 19.77
C ASN A 105 2.69 -15.43 19.12
N ILE A 106 2.89 -15.80 17.86
CA ILE A 106 4.16 -15.67 17.16
C ILE A 106 3.97 -14.62 16.06
N GLN A 107 4.42 -13.40 16.33
CA GLN A 107 4.51 -12.33 15.34
C GLN A 107 5.69 -12.63 14.42
N GLN A 108 5.42 -13.14 13.21
CA GLN A 108 6.49 -13.33 12.23
C GLN A 108 6.74 -12.00 11.49
N GLU A 109 7.94 -11.43 11.68
CA GLU A 109 8.43 -10.29 10.89
C GLU A 109 8.61 -10.73 9.43
N ARG A 110 7.68 -10.33 8.57
CA ARG A 110 7.68 -10.74 7.16
C ARG A 110 8.38 -9.72 6.26
N GLY A 111 8.37 -8.44 6.61
CA GLY A 111 9.09 -7.44 5.86
C GLY A 111 8.66 -6.03 6.22
N PHE A 112 8.78 -5.14 5.24
CA PHE A 112 8.37 -3.75 5.36
C PHE A 112 7.27 -3.45 4.35
N ILE A 113 6.33 -2.59 4.72
CA ILE A 113 5.27 -2.07 3.85
C ILE A 113 5.32 -0.54 3.85
N ILE A 114 4.93 0.06 2.74
CA ILE A 114 4.80 1.51 2.62
C ILE A 114 3.39 1.89 3.06
N THR A 115 3.28 2.92 3.90
CA THR A 115 2.02 3.52 4.34
C THR A 115 2.02 5.02 4.07
N GLY A 116 0.86 5.67 4.16
CA GLY A 116 0.76 7.14 3.96
C GLY A 116 1.12 7.55 2.53
N VAL A 117 0.87 6.68 1.56
CA VAL A 117 1.20 6.91 0.14
C VAL A 117 0.23 7.92 -0.49
N ASP A 118 -0.99 8.03 0.05
CA ASP A 118 -2.03 8.90 -0.50
C ASP A 118 -1.65 10.39 -0.39
N ASP A 119 -1.15 10.82 0.77
CA ASP A 119 -0.66 12.20 0.97
C ASP A 119 0.50 12.54 0.03
N ILE A 120 1.40 11.56 -0.19
CA ILE A 120 2.53 11.70 -1.12
C ILE A 120 2.03 11.86 -2.55
N LEU A 121 1.07 11.03 -2.98
CA LEU A 121 0.49 11.09 -4.32
C LEU A 121 -0.26 12.40 -4.55
N GLN A 122 -1.02 12.89 -3.56
CA GLN A 122 -1.69 14.18 -3.64
C GLN A 122 -0.67 15.32 -3.81
N THR A 123 0.37 15.33 -2.98
CA THR A 123 1.46 16.31 -3.05
C THR A 123 2.17 16.29 -4.40
N LEU A 124 2.31 15.10 -4.99
CA LEU A 124 2.87 14.89 -6.32
C LEU A 124 2.00 15.49 -7.42
N GLU A 125 0.70 15.24 -7.38
CA GLU A 125 -0.26 15.79 -8.34
C GLU A 125 -0.29 17.32 -8.28
N ASP A 126 -0.26 17.91 -7.08
CA ASP A 126 -0.17 19.36 -6.88
C ASP A 126 1.12 19.95 -7.45
N SER A 127 2.26 19.28 -7.22
CA SER A 127 3.57 19.70 -7.75
C SER A 127 3.59 19.66 -9.28
N ILE A 128 3.04 18.60 -9.89
CA ILE A 128 2.92 18.47 -11.34
C ILE A 128 1.98 19.52 -11.92
N LEU A 129 0.84 19.81 -11.27
CA LEU A 129 -0.10 20.85 -11.68
C LEU A 129 0.58 22.24 -11.67
N LEU A 130 1.34 22.53 -10.63
CA LEU A 130 2.08 23.78 -10.50
C LEU A 130 3.10 23.93 -11.63
N LEU A 131 3.90 22.89 -11.91
CA LEU A 131 4.88 22.91 -12.99
C LEU A 131 4.23 23.03 -14.38
N ASN A 132 3.11 22.36 -14.62
CA ASN A 132 2.34 22.52 -15.86
C ASN A 132 1.80 23.95 -16.02
N THR A 133 1.34 24.57 -14.93
CA THR A 133 0.93 25.97 -14.94
C THR A 133 2.11 26.88 -15.31
N ILE A 134 3.29 26.62 -14.76
CA ILE A 134 4.53 27.33 -15.10
C ILE A 134 4.90 27.12 -16.58
N LEU A 135 4.78 25.91 -17.13
CA LEU A 135 5.05 25.65 -18.56
C LEU A 135 4.17 26.48 -19.49
N THR A 136 2.89 26.69 -19.14
CA THR A 136 1.99 27.53 -19.95
C THR A 136 2.31 29.02 -19.86
N SER A 137 3.16 29.43 -18.92
CA SER A 137 3.57 30.83 -18.74
C SER A 137 4.55 31.25 -19.83
N ARG A 138 4.31 32.42 -20.43
CA ARG A 138 5.24 33.04 -21.39
C ARG A 138 6.61 33.38 -20.81
N PHE A 139 6.74 33.39 -19.48
CA PHE A 139 7.95 33.76 -18.74
C PHE A 139 8.85 32.56 -18.39
N VAL A 140 8.52 31.36 -18.87
CA VAL A 140 9.27 30.13 -18.52
C VAL A 140 10.60 29.98 -19.28
N GLY A 141 10.87 30.78 -20.31
CA GLY A 141 11.89 30.51 -21.34
C GLY A 141 13.25 30.04 -20.82
N ILE A 142 13.78 30.63 -19.75
CA ILE A 142 15.10 30.28 -19.18
C ILE A 142 15.04 29.00 -18.33
N TYR A 143 13.89 28.75 -17.70
CA TYR A 143 13.67 27.61 -16.80
C TYR A 143 12.98 26.43 -17.48
N LEU A 144 12.63 26.53 -18.76
CA LEU A 144 11.87 25.53 -19.51
C LEU A 144 12.48 24.14 -19.37
N THR A 145 13.79 24.01 -19.60
CA THR A 145 14.50 22.73 -19.50
C THR A 145 14.46 22.15 -18.08
N GLN A 146 14.58 22.99 -17.06
CA GLN A 146 14.51 22.55 -15.67
C GLN A 146 13.09 22.11 -15.30
N VAL A 147 12.07 22.85 -15.73
CA VAL A 147 10.65 22.53 -15.48
C VAL A 147 10.29 21.20 -16.15
N GLU A 148 10.68 21.00 -17.42
CA GLU A 148 10.45 19.74 -18.14
C GLU A 148 11.14 18.55 -17.46
N GLN A 149 12.39 18.72 -17.02
CA GLN A 149 13.11 17.69 -16.27
C GLN A 149 12.37 17.31 -14.98
N TRP A 150 11.93 18.29 -14.19
CA TRP A 150 11.18 18.04 -12.96
C TRP A 150 9.84 17.35 -13.22
N ILE A 151 9.11 17.74 -14.27
CA ILE A 151 7.87 17.06 -14.65
C ILE A 151 8.14 15.59 -15.00
N GLY A 152 9.18 15.31 -15.79
CA GLY A 152 9.56 13.94 -16.12
C GLY A 152 9.92 13.10 -14.89
N ILE A 153 10.71 13.68 -13.97
CA ILE A 153 11.08 13.04 -12.70
C ILE A 153 9.85 12.74 -11.84
N LEU A 154 8.99 13.74 -11.61
CA LEU A 154 7.80 13.58 -10.77
C LEU A 154 6.78 12.62 -11.39
N SER A 155 6.60 12.64 -12.71
CA SER A 155 5.73 11.68 -13.41
C SER A 155 6.23 10.25 -13.21
N LEU A 156 7.54 10.02 -13.37
CA LEU A 156 8.14 8.70 -13.14
C LEU A 156 7.94 8.24 -11.70
N ILE A 157 8.13 9.14 -10.72
CA ILE A 157 7.87 8.85 -9.31
C ILE A 157 6.40 8.47 -9.11
N SER A 158 5.45 9.19 -9.73
CA SER A 158 4.01 8.88 -9.66
C SER A 158 3.71 7.46 -10.13
N ASP A 159 4.23 7.11 -11.31
CA ASP A 159 3.97 5.82 -11.94
C ASP A 159 4.58 4.68 -11.12
N VAL A 160 5.80 4.88 -10.60
CA VAL A 160 6.45 3.91 -9.72
C VAL A 160 5.65 3.71 -8.44
N ILE A 161 5.21 4.79 -7.78
CA ILE A 161 4.44 4.70 -6.53
C ILE A 161 3.10 4.00 -6.77
N LYS A 162 2.35 4.38 -7.81
CA LYS A 162 1.06 3.74 -8.16
C LYS A 162 1.24 2.25 -8.41
N LEU A 163 2.26 1.88 -9.19
CA LEU A 163 2.59 0.48 -9.46
C LEU A 163 2.97 -0.27 -8.18
N TRP A 164 3.77 0.35 -7.31
CA TRP A 164 4.20 -0.23 -6.04
C TRP A 164 3.02 -0.50 -5.11
N THR A 165 2.08 0.44 -4.99
CA THR A 165 0.87 0.27 -4.18
C THR A 165 0.04 -0.92 -4.67
N ILE A 166 -0.13 -1.08 -5.99
CA ILE A 166 -0.82 -2.24 -6.58
C ILE A 166 -0.07 -3.54 -6.27
N VAL A 167 1.25 -3.56 -6.44
CA VAL A 167 2.08 -4.72 -6.14
C VAL A 167 1.98 -5.10 -4.66
N GLN A 168 2.08 -4.13 -3.75
CA GLN A 168 1.98 -4.35 -2.31
C GLN A 168 0.61 -4.95 -1.92
N GLN A 169 -0.49 -4.38 -2.42
CA GLN A 169 -1.84 -4.89 -2.15
C GLN A 169 -2.01 -6.33 -2.64
N LYS A 170 -1.62 -6.62 -3.88
CA LYS A 170 -1.73 -7.98 -4.43
C LYS A 170 -0.77 -8.97 -3.77
N TRP A 171 0.43 -8.53 -3.39
CA TRP A 171 1.38 -9.36 -2.65
C TRP A 171 0.82 -9.73 -1.28
N MET A 172 0.29 -8.77 -0.51
CA MET A 172 -0.36 -9.02 0.79
C MET A 172 -1.53 -10.01 0.68
N TYR A 173 -2.33 -9.89 -0.38
CA TYR A 173 -3.43 -10.82 -0.65
C TYR A 173 -2.93 -12.25 -0.86
N LEU A 174 -1.93 -12.45 -1.72
CA LEU A 174 -1.33 -13.76 -1.97
C LEU A 174 -0.58 -14.29 -0.74
N GLU A 175 0.06 -13.42 0.03
CA GLU A 175 0.69 -13.74 1.31
C GLU A 175 -0.35 -14.42 2.21
N ASN A 176 -1.51 -13.78 2.40
CA ASN A 176 -2.57 -14.29 3.26
C ASN A 176 -3.02 -15.69 2.85
N ILE A 177 -3.14 -15.93 1.54
CA ILE A 177 -3.52 -17.24 0.99
C ILE A 177 -2.42 -18.27 1.25
N PHE A 178 -1.21 -18.10 0.69
CA PHE A 178 -0.21 -19.19 0.69
C PHE A 178 0.33 -19.54 2.08
N ILE A 179 0.38 -18.59 3.00
CA ILE A 179 0.96 -18.83 4.34
C ILE A 179 -0.13 -19.15 5.36
N GLY A 180 -1.38 -18.73 5.13
CA GLY A 180 -2.54 -19.09 5.96
C GLY A 180 -3.19 -20.42 5.57
N SER A 181 -2.81 -21.01 4.43
CA SER A 181 -3.39 -22.25 3.92
C SER A 181 -2.35 -23.35 3.71
N ASN A 182 -2.83 -24.59 3.66
CA ASN A 182 -2.03 -25.75 3.29
C ASN A 182 -1.72 -25.85 1.78
N LEU A 183 -1.98 -24.79 1.00
CA LEU A 183 -1.68 -24.70 -0.43
C LEU A 183 -0.17 -24.48 -0.72
N GLN A 184 0.69 -24.63 0.30
CA GLN A 184 2.14 -24.46 0.22
C GLN A 184 2.86 -25.48 -0.68
N TYR A 185 2.17 -26.54 -1.10
CA TYR A 185 2.77 -27.64 -1.87
C TYR A 185 2.31 -27.59 -3.34
N GLY A 186 2.84 -26.62 -4.10
CA GLY A 186 2.57 -26.47 -5.53
C GLY A 186 3.65 -25.68 -6.28
N GLU A 187 3.66 -25.76 -7.61
CA GLU A 187 4.56 -24.95 -8.45
C GLU A 187 4.33 -23.44 -8.24
N ASP A 188 3.08 -23.03 -8.01
CA ASP A 188 2.73 -21.64 -7.75
C ASP A 188 3.19 -21.14 -6.38
N ALA A 189 3.33 -22.03 -5.38
CA ALA A 189 3.94 -21.68 -4.09
C ALA A 189 5.44 -21.37 -4.24
N LYS A 190 6.18 -22.17 -5.04
CA LYS A 190 7.60 -21.88 -5.35
C LYS A 190 7.78 -20.57 -6.13
N ARG A 191 6.85 -20.28 -7.05
CA ARG A 191 6.81 -19.00 -7.77
C ARG A 191 6.52 -17.84 -6.82
N PHE A 192 5.59 -18.01 -5.88
CA PHE A 192 5.32 -17.02 -4.85
C PHE A 192 6.54 -16.78 -3.95
N ASP A 193 7.24 -17.82 -3.49
CA ASP A 193 8.46 -17.67 -2.67
C ASP A 193 9.56 -16.87 -3.38
N THR A 194 9.68 -17.04 -4.69
CA THR A 194 10.64 -16.28 -5.50
C THR A 194 10.23 -14.82 -5.59
N THR A 195 8.95 -14.57 -5.87
CA THR A 195 8.35 -13.22 -5.90
C THR A 195 8.45 -12.53 -4.53
N ASP A 196 8.21 -13.26 -3.44
CA ASP A 196 8.33 -12.79 -2.05
C ASP A 196 9.75 -12.31 -1.75
N LYS A 197 10.76 -13.11 -2.10
CA LYS A 197 12.17 -12.74 -1.93
C LYS A 197 12.52 -11.47 -2.71
N LEU A 198 12.05 -11.33 -3.96
CA LEU A 198 12.30 -10.15 -4.77
C LEU A 198 11.64 -8.91 -4.16
N TYR A 199 10.36 -9.00 -3.80
CA TYR A 199 9.62 -7.89 -3.18
C TYR A 199 10.25 -7.47 -1.85
N ARG A 200 10.59 -8.43 -0.98
CA ARG A 200 11.24 -8.15 0.31
C ARG A 200 12.62 -7.53 0.15
N LYS A 201 13.39 -7.92 -0.87
CA LYS A 201 14.68 -7.30 -1.20
C LYS A 201 14.50 -5.83 -1.54
N ILE A 202 13.54 -5.52 -2.42
CA ILE A 202 13.18 -4.15 -2.79
C ILE A 202 12.80 -3.35 -1.54
N MET A 203 11.89 -3.88 -0.71
CA MET A 203 11.45 -3.22 0.52
C MET A 203 12.58 -3.02 1.54
N PHE A 204 13.53 -3.95 1.62
CA PHE A 204 14.71 -3.80 2.48
C PHE A 204 15.65 -2.68 1.99
N GLU A 205 15.90 -2.60 0.69
CA GLU A 205 16.68 -1.49 0.10
C GLU A 205 16.02 -0.14 0.37
N THR A 206 14.71 -0.04 0.19
CA THR A 206 13.92 1.17 0.48
C THR A 206 13.89 1.50 1.97
N SER A 207 13.94 0.50 2.86
CA SER A 207 14.06 0.75 4.30
C SER A 207 15.40 1.41 4.68
N ARG A 208 16.46 1.15 3.92
CA ARG A 208 17.78 1.77 4.13
C ARG A 208 17.86 3.16 3.53
N ASN A 209 17.25 3.38 2.37
CA ASN A 209 17.09 4.69 1.77
C ASN A 209 15.61 5.04 1.59
N SER A 210 15.05 5.69 2.60
CA SER A 210 13.64 6.07 2.61
C SER A 210 13.32 7.28 1.74
N LEU A 211 14.31 7.94 1.12
CA LEU A 211 14.06 9.09 0.24
C LEU A 211 13.29 8.64 -0.99
N ILE A 212 12.15 9.28 -1.24
CA ILE A 212 11.22 8.88 -2.32
C ILE A 212 11.91 9.01 -3.67
N LYS A 213 12.60 10.13 -3.88
CA LYS A 213 13.35 10.44 -5.10
C LYS A 213 14.36 9.32 -5.42
N ASP A 214 15.20 8.95 -4.47
CA ASP A 214 16.24 7.94 -4.67
C ASP A 214 15.65 6.53 -4.87
N ALA A 215 14.61 6.19 -4.10
CA ALA A 215 13.97 4.89 -4.17
C ALA A 215 13.27 4.66 -5.52
N CYS A 216 12.62 5.70 -6.06
CA CYS A 216 11.86 5.63 -7.30
C CYS A 216 12.73 5.83 -8.56
N ILE A 217 13.76 6.68 -8.51
CA ILE A 217 14.65 6.96 -9.64
C ILE A 217 15.74 5.88 -9.81
N HIS A 218 15.85 4.94 -8.86
CA HIS A 218 16.78 3.83 -8.97
C HIS A 218 16.62 3.11 -10.33
N PRO A 219 17.71 2.91 -11.10
CA PRO A 219 17.64 2.37 -12.44
C PRO A 219 16.98 0.99 -12.43
N GLY A 220 15.98 0.80 -13.30
CA GLY A 220 15.25 -0.46 -13.43
C GLY A 220 14.18 -0.72 -12.36
N ARG A 221 13.96 0.16 -11.38
CA ARG A 221 12.95 -0.06 -10.32
C ARG A 221 11.55 -0.28 -10.87
N TYR A 222 11.16 0.52 -11.86
CA TYR A 222 9.87 0.39 -12.53
C TYR A 222 9.72 -0.99 -13.21
N ASP A 223 10.74 -1.44 -13.95
CA ASP A 223 10.74 -2.73 -14.64
C ASP A 223 10.76 -3.91 -13.67
N GLU A 224 11.50 -3.80 -12.57
CA GLU A 224 11.50 -4.80 -11.49
C GLU A 224 10.12 -4.94 -10.85
N LEU A 225 9.49 -3.82 -10.48
CA LEU A 225 8.13 -3.82 -9.92
C LEU A 225 7.11 -4.37 -10.92
N LYS A 226 7.25 -4.03 -12.21
CA LYS A 226 6.38 -4.53 -13.28
C LYS A 226 6.57 -6.03 -13.51
N SER A 227 7.80 -6.52 -13.43
CA SER A 227 8.11 -7.95 -13.48
C SER A 227 7.46 -8.70 -12.32
N ILE A 228 7.58 -8.17 -11.10
CA ILE A 228 6.92 -8.70 -9.90
C ILE A 228 5.40 -8.72 -10.08
N LEU A 229 4.81 -7.62 -10.57
CA LEU A 229 3.37 -7.55 -10.85
C LEU A 229 2.92 -8.66 -11.82
N ASN A 230 3.65 -8.84 -12.93
CA ASN A 230 3.34 -9.88 -13.91
C ASN A 230 3.43 -11.29 -13.32
N LEU A 231 4.38 -11.55 -12.41
CA LEU A 231 4.48 -12.82 -11.70
C LEU A 231 3.29 -13.03 -10.77
N ILE A 232 2.91 -12.01 -10.00
CA ILE A 232 1.75 -12.02 -9.12
C ILE A 232 0.46 -12.28 -9.91
N GLU A 233 0.29 -11.64 -11.07
CA GLU A 233 -0.90 -11.81 -11.91
C GLU A 233 -1.01 -13.21 -12.50
N LYS A 234 0.12 -13.82 -12.88
CA LYS A 234 0.16 -15.23 -13.30
C LYS A 234 -0.28 -16.15 -12.17
N ILE A 235 0.21 -15.92 -10.95
CA ILE A 235 -0.18 -16.70 -9.77
C ILE A 235 -1.68 -16.52 -9.48
N GLN A 236 -2.19 -15.28 -9.52
CA GLN A 236 -3.63 -15.01 -9.34
C GLN A 236 -4.49 -15.70 -10.39
N LYS A 237 -4.07 -15.67 -11.66
CA LYS A 237 -4.79 -16.34 -12.74
C LYS A 237 -4.87 -17.85 -12.51
N ASN A 238 -3.73 -18.48 -12.16
CA ASN A 238 -3.69 -19.90 -11.86
C ASN A 238 -4.57 -20.27 -10.66
N LEU A 239 -4.56 -19.44 -9.60
CA LEU A 239 -5.45 -19.63 -8.45
C LEU A 239 -6.93 -19.55 -8.87
N ASN A 240 -7.31 -18.58 -9.69
CA ASN A 240 -8.68 -18.45 -10.18
C ASN A 240 -9.11 -19.64 -11.05
N GLU A 241 -8.23 -20.14 -11.93
CA GLU A 241 -8.49 -21.35 -12.70
C GLU A 241 -8.65 -22.58 -11.81
N TYR A 242 -7.83 -22.69 -10.76
CA TYR A 242 -7.94 -23.76 -9.75
C TYR A 242 -9.29 -23.69 -9.00
N LEU A 243 -9.70 -22.49 -8.55
CA LEU A 243 -10.98 -22.28 -7.87
C LEU A 243 -12.16 -22.60 -8.79
N ASN A 244 -12.10 -22.19 -10.05
CA ASN A 244 -13.14 -22.48 -11.04
C ASN A 244 -13.27 -23.98 -11.31
N THR A 245 -12.14 -24.71 -11.39
CA THR A 245 -12.15 -26.17 -11.51
C THR A 245 -12.82 -26.82 -10.29
N LYS A 246 -12.55 -26.32 -9.08
CA LYS A 246 -13.23 -26.78 -7.86
C LYS A 246 -14.72 -26.46 -7.85
N ARG A 247 -15.14 -25.29 -8.35
CA ARG A 247 -16.55 -24.92 -8.53
C ARG A 247 -17.28 -25.79 -9.54
N GLN A 248 -16.60 -26.21 -10.62
CA GLN A 248 -17.17 -27.14 -11.59
C GLN A 248 -17.41 -28.54 -11.01
N LEU A 249 -16.49 -29.01 -10.14
CA LEU A 249 -16.65 -30.29 -9.44
C LEU A 249 -17.78 -30.25 -8.41
N PHE A 250 -18.05 -29.08 -7.83
CA PHE A 250 -19.11 -28.91 -6.84
C PHE A 250 -19.84 -27.57 -7.03
N SER A 251 -21.00 -27.65 -7.69
CA SER A 251 -21.82 -26.50 -8.10
C SER A 251 -22.33 -25.61 -6.96
N ARG A 252 -22.27 -26.05 -5.71
CA ARG A 252 -22.63 -25.20 -4.55
C ARG A 252 -21.52 -24.23 -4.14
N PHE A 253 -20.28 -24.41 -4.60
CA PHE A 253 -19.21 -23.44 -4.38
C PHE A 253 -19.37 -22.14 -5.19
N TYR A 254 -20.34 -22.06 -6.10
CA TYR A 254 -20.72 -20.81 -6.76
C TYR A 254 -21.41 -19.82 -5.80
N PHE A 255 -21.96 -20.29 -4.67
CA PHE A 255 -22.59 -19.44 -3.65
C PHE A 255 -21.58 -18.79 -2.68
N LEU A 256 -20.29 -19.14 -2.80
CA LEU A 256 -19.22 -18.61 -1.96
C LEU A 256 -18.35 -17.63 -2.75
N SER A 257 -17.88 -16.58 -2.07
CA SER A 257 -16.88 -15.69 -2.66
C SER A 257 -15.53 -16.41 -2.83
N ASP A 258 -14.63 -15.84 -3.64
CA ASP A 258 -13.30 -16.43 -3.88
C ASP A 258 -12.50 -16.56 -2.57
N ASP A 259 -12.58 -15.55 -1.69
CA ASP A 259 -11.90 -15.54 -0.39
C ASP A 259 -12.46 -16.59 0.58
N GLU A 260 -13.79 -16.75 0.59
CA GLU A 260 -14.45 -17.79 1.40
C GLU A 260 -14.07 -19.19 0.90
N LEU A 261 -14.09 -19.39 -0.42
CA LEU A 261 -13.72 -20.65 -1.03
C LEU A 261 -12.24 -20.99 -0.78
N LEU A 262 -11.35 -20.01 -0.89
CA LEU A 262 -9.93 -20.16 -0.57
C LEU A 262 -9.70 -20.49 0.91
N SER A 263 -10.47 -19.88 1.82
CA SER A 263 -10.38 -20.18 3.26
C SER A 263 -10.79 -21.63 3.57
N ILE A 264 -11.85 -22.12 2.92
CA ILE A 264 -12.34 -23.51 3.06
C ILE A 264 -11.30 -24.50 2.52
N ILE A 265 -10.84 -24.28 1.29
CA ILE A 265 -9.86 -25.18 0.64
C ILE A 265 -8.51 -25.12 1.35
N GLY A 266 -8.17 -23.96 1.88
CA GLY A 266 -6.89 -23.73 2.54
C GLY A 266 -6.80 -24.31 3.94
N SER A 267 -7.93 -24.48 4.63
CA SER A 267 -8.00 -25.07 5.96
C SER A 267 -8.02 -26.61 5.90
N LEU A 268 -7.20 -27.26 6.73
CA LEU A 268 -7.29 -28.73 6.93
C LEU A 268 -8.43 -29.13 7.86
N ASN A 269 -8.98 -28.16 8.60
CA ASN A 269 -9.91 -28.39 9.69
C ASN A 269 -11.34 -28.40 9.12
N PRO A 270 -12.05 -29.54 9.14
CA PRO A 270 -13.38 -29.67 8.56
C PRO A 270 -14.42 -28.74 9.23
N ASN A 271 -14.16 -28.32 10.47
CA ASN A 271 -15.02 -27.40 11.21
C ASN A 271 -15.09 -25.99 10.60
N HIS A 272 -14.08 -25.54 9.84
CA HIS A 272 -14.14 -24.22 9.19
C HIS A 272 -15.23 -24.14 8.11
N ILE A 273 -15.60 -25.28 7.52
CA ILE A 273 -16.68 -25.35 6.54
C ILE A 273 -18.02 -24.99 7.18
N GLN A 274 -18.14 -25.16 8.51
CA GLN A 274 -19.40 -25.03 9.24
C GLN A 274 -20.00 -23.62 9.17
N GLU A 275 -19.17 -22.58 9.19
CA GLU A 275 -19.61 -21.19 9.05
C GLU A 275 -20.18 -20.88 7.66
N TYR A 276 -19.73 -21.61 6.64
CA TYR A 276 -20.12 -21.43 5.24
C TYR A 276 -21.24 -22.38 4.79
N LEU A 277 -21.64 -23.35 5.64
CA LEU A 277 -22.70 -24.32 5.33
C LEU A 277 -24.06 -23.66 5.10
N GLN A 278 -24.43 -22.67 5.91
CA GLN A 278 -25.69 -21.93 5.76
C GLN A 278 -25.79 -21.22 4.41
N LYS A 279 -24.66 -20.83 3.81
CA LYS A 279 -24.61 -20.21 2.48
C LYS A 279 -24.68 -21.24 1.35
N MET A 280 -24.21 -22.47 1.58
CA MET A 280 -24.23 -23.54 0.57
C MET A 280 -25.51 -24.38 0.58
N PHE A 281 -26.27 -24.37 1.68
CA PHE A 281 -27.44 -25.19 1.90
C PHE A 281 -28.53 -24.45 2.70
N ASP A 282 -29.71 -24.29 2.11
CA ASP A 282 -30.84 -23.58 2.75
C ASP A 282 -31.35 -24.26 4.03
N ASN A 283 -31.15 -25.59 4.18
CA ASN A 283 -31.72 -26.40 5.27
C ASN A 283 -30.67 -27.11 6.16
N ILE A 284 -29.38 -26.76 6.06
CA ILE A 284 -28.31 -27.37 6.87
C ILE A 284 -27.57 -26.28 7.65
N SER A 285 -27.76 -26.25 8.96
CA SER A 285 -27.13 -25.27 9.85
C SER A 285 -25.80 -25.72 10.44
N SER A 286 -25.56 -27.03 10.58
CA SER A 286 -24.34 -27.58 11.16
C SER A 286 -24.10 -29.02 10.70
N LEU A 287 -22.83 -29.40 10.59
CA LEU A 287 -22.40 -30.78 10.41
C LEU A 287 -21.68 -31.23 11.69
N ASN A 288 -22.11 -32.36 12.26
CA ASN A 288 -21.38 -32.98 13.36
C ASN A 288 -20.25 -33.84 12.80
N PHE A 289 -19.03 -33.31 12.81
CA PHE A 289 -17.84 -34.07 12.45
C PHE A 289 -17.46 -35.01 13.60
N ILE A 290 -17.75 -36.31 13.43
CA ILE A 290 -17.35 -37.34 14.40
C ILE A 290 -15.95 -37.84 13.99
N HIS A 291 -14.95 -37.60 14.83
CA HIS A 291 -13.62 -38.19 14.63
C HIS A 291 -13.71 -39.72 14.68
N TYR A 292 -13.12 -40.43 13.72
CA TYR A 292 -13.14 -41.91 13.68
C TYR A 292 -12.62 -42.56 14.99
N ASP A 293 -11.73 -41.90 15.73
CA ASP A 293 -11.25 -42.37 17.04
C ASP A 293 -12.35 -42.35 18.12
N GLN A 294 -13.27 -41.38 18.08
CA GLN A 294 -14.43 -41.35 18.98
C GLN A 294 -15.50 -42.38 18.60
N LEU A 295 -15.57 -42.81 17.33
CA LEU A 295 -16.42 -43.91 16.89
C LEU A 295 -15.91 -45.28 17.38
N LEU A 296 -14.59 -45.48 17.47
CA LEU A 296 -14.01 -46.68 18.08
C LEU A 296 -14.19 -46.67 19.60
N ILE A 297 -13.90 -45.56 20.27
CA ILE A 297 -14.08 -45.44 21.73
C ILE A 297 -15.56 -45.54 22.13
N SER A 298 -16.50 -45.04 21.33
CA SER A 298 -17.94 -45.19 21.60
C SER A 298 -18.44 -46.61 21.31
N LYS A 299 -17.93 -47.28 20.27
CA LYS A 299 -18.23 -48.71 20.02
C LYS A 299 -17.63 -49.63 21.09
N GLU A 300 -16.40 -49.37 21.54
CA GLU A 300 -15.76 -50.12 22.64
C GLU A 300 -16.47 -49.88 23.98
N LYS A 301 -16.87 -48.63 24.27
CA LYS A 301 -17.66 -48.32 25.47
C LYS A 301 -19.07 -48.93 25.43
N GLN A 302 -19.71 -48.99 24.26
CA GLN A 302 -21.01 -49.67 24.10
C GLN A 302 -20.88 -51.19 24.24
N GLN A 303 -19.82 -51.81 23.73
CA GLN A 303 -19.55 -53.24 23.94
C GLN A 303 -19.20 -53.55 25.40
N GLN A 304 -18.43 -52.69 26.09
CA GLN A 304 -18.13 -52.85 27.52
C GLN A 304 -19.37 -52.64 28.40
N GLN A 305 -20.26 -51.69 28.07
CA GLN A 305 -21.54 -51.53 28.77
C GLN A 305 -22.50 -52.72 28.53
N GLN A 306 -22.54 -53.27 27.31
CA GLN A 306 -23.33 -54.48 27.03
C GLN A 306 -22.76 -55.72 27.75
N GLN A 307 -21.43 -55.87 27.83
CA GLN A 307 -20.79 -56.92 28.63
C GLN A 307 -20.98 -56.72 30.14
N GLN A 308 -20.94 -55.50 30.66
CA GLN A 308 -21.27 -55.21 32.06
C GLN A 308 -22.73 -55.51 32.38
N GLN A 309 -23.67 -55.12 31.52
CA GLN A 309 -25.09 -55.46 31.70
C GLN A 309 -25.35 -56.96 31.59
N GLN A 310 -24.69 -57.68 30.68
CA GLN A 310 -24.76 -59.15 30.62
C GLN A 310 -24.16 -59.80 31.87
N ASN A 311 -23.03 -59.30 32.37
CA ASN A 311 -22.40 -59.83 33.58
C ASN A 311 -23.23 -59.54 34.84
N GLU A 312 -23.90 -58.39 34.93
CA GLU A 312 -24.86 -58.08 35.99
C GLU A 312 -26.11 -58.97 35.92
N LEU A 313 -26.63 -59.26 34.71
CA LEU A 313 -27.71 -60.24 34.52
C LEU A 313 -27.29 -61.68 34.89
N ILE A 314 -26.03 -62.04 34.63
CA ILE A 314 -25.46 -63.34 35.02
C ILE A 314 -25.23 -63.42 36.55
N GLU A 315 -24.81 -62.32 37.19
CA GLU A 315 -24.71 -62.21 38.66
C GLU A 315 -26.09 -62.26 39.34
N LEU A 316 -27.08 -61.54 38.80
CA LEU A 316 -28.47 -61.55 39.29
C LEU A 316 -29.13 -62.94 39.16
N SER A 317 -28.91 -63.64 38.04
CA SER A 317 -29.38 -65.02 37.88
C SER A 317 -28.67 -66.01 38.82
N LYS A 318 -27.36 -65.83 39.07
CA LYS A 318 -26.62 -66.61 40.08
C LYS A 318 -27.09 -66.33 41.51
N MET A 319 -27.46 -65.08 41.84
CA MET A 319 -28.06 -64.73 43.13
C MET A 319 -29.47 -65.29 43.30
N GLN A 320 -30.29 -65.32 42.25
CA GLN A 320 -31.61 -65.95 42.27
C GLN A 320 -31.52 -67.48 42.43
N ILE A 321 -30.56 -68.15 41.78
CA ILE A 321 -30.31 -69.59 41.95
C ILE A 321 -29.76 -69.91 43.36
N LYS A 322 -28.88 -69.08 43.92
CA LYS A 322 -28.44 -69.22 45.33
C LYS A 322 -29.61 -69.03 46.31
N SER A 323 -30.51 -68.09 46.03
CA SER A 323 -31.69 -67.84 46.86
C SER A 323 -32.70 -68.99 46.79
N LEU A 324 -32.98 -69.53 45.59
CA LEU A 324 -33.81 -70.71 45.38
C LEU A 324 -33.23 -71.98 46.02
N ASN A 325 -31.91 -72.18 45.94
CA ASN A 325 -31.23 -73.30 46.61
C ASN A 325 -31.21 -73.15 48.14
N SER A 326 -31.14 -71.93 48.66
CA SER A 326 -31.24 -71.67 50.10
C SER A 326 -32.66 -71.90 50.66
N LEU A 327 -33.70 -71.62 49.87
CA LEU A 327 -35.10 -71.92 50.20
C LEU A 327 -35.40 -73.44 50.14
N ASN A 328 -34.86 -74.17 49.16
CA ASN A 328 -34.99 -75.64 49.09
C ASN A 328 -34.20 -76.36 50.20
N SER A 329 -33.06 -75.81 50.65
CA SER A 329 -32.33 -76.33 51.81
C SER A 329 -33.02 -76.04 53.17
N SER A 330 -33.92 -75.05 53.20
CA SER A 330 -34.69 -74.67 54.40
C SER A 330 -36.02 -75.43 54.49
N ASN A 331 -36.65 -75.76 53.36
CA ASN A 331 -37.85 -76.59 53.31
C ASN A 331 -37.55 -78.10 53.44
N SER A 332 -36.37 -78.57 53.06
CA SER A 332 -35.94 -79.97 53.34
C SER A 332 -35.54 -80.21 54.81
N LYS A 333 -35.28 -79.15 55.60
CA LYS A 333 -34.99 -79.25 57.04
C LYS A 333 -36.21 -79.08 57.96
N LYS A 334 -37.40 -78.77 57.43
CA LYS A 334 -38.66 -78.70 58.19
C LYS A 334 -39.64 -79.87 57.97
N GLN A 335 -39.26 -80.89 57.19
CA GLN A 335 -40.04 -82.13 57.03
C GLN A 335 -39.35 -83.39 57.61
N ILE A 336 -38.31 -83.23 58.44
CA ILE A 336 -37.65 -84.35 59.17
C ILE A 336 -37.74 -84.16 60.70
N GLN A 337 -38.51 -83.19 61.20
CA GLN A 337 -38.86 -83.09 62.62
C GLN A 337 -40.35 -82.75 62.79
N SER A 338 -41.20 -83.76 62.62
CA SER A 338 -42.38 -84.03 63.46
C SER A 338 -42.80 -85.48 63.29
#